data_AF-A0A7X7X1M7-F1
#
_entry.id   AF-A0A7X7X1M7-F1
#
_cell.length_a   1.000
_cell.length_b   1.000
_cell.length_c   1.000
_cell.angle_alpha   90.00
_cell.angle_beta   90.00
_cell.angle_gamma   90.00
#
_symmetry.space_group_name_H-M   'P 1'
#
loop_
_entity.id
_entity.type
_entity.pdbx_description
1 polymer ?
#
loop_
_entity_poly.entity_id
_entity_poly.type
_entity_poly.pdbx_seq_one_letter_code
_entity_poly.pdbx_strand_id
1 'polypeptide(L)'
;MLGKHKLLTVLLLLLLFCVSSCGDKQANLDTEEQTTPAVETPIIIIEEVEPSPTPEPEETPPPEVDDGFVVPDSNVRPVAVMIDNQGDRVLPQGGISQAQIVYEILTEYNITRYMAIFWDTMPVMIGPVRSSRHYFLDFSMEYDAIYTHFGWSDYAKADISKLKINNINGLVHGNAFWDITNDPGNWQDSYTSGERIQKEIERLKYSTTPKKEFPFRYHEYITIPEGGQEAKEVTIKFSSSGNSSCGYIYDEDSRLYKRTRLGKPQMERNTGEQVMVRNIIIQRMTSQPIPNDSYGRINLNNIGTGEGWYITGGKAVKITWAKSARDAQTVYTLESGEPLILNKGQTWIEVVPNMKLVEIKSSHQPDNQG
;
A
#
# COMPACT_ATOMS: atom_id res chain seq x y z
N MET A 1 75.57 -28.68 8.78
CA MET A 1 74.97 -27.57 9.54
C MET A 1 73.53 -27.97 9.87
N LEU A 2 73.30 -28.48 11.09
CA LEU A 2 72.52 -27.78 12.15
C LEU A 2 71.16 -27.29 11.59
N GLY A 3 70.02 -27.95 11.85
CA GLY A 3 69.36 -28.13 13.16
C GLY A 3 68.35 -26.98 13.35
N LYS A 4 67.11 -27.09 13.84
CA LYS A 4 66.42 -28.00 14.78
C LYS A 4 64.90 -27.80 14.53
N HIS A 5 64.07 -28.83 14.33
CA HIS A 5 63.31 -29.59 15.36
C HIS A 5 62.34 -28.72 16.19
N LYS A 6 61.01 -28.98 16.08
CA LYS A 6 60.14 -29.72 17.05
C LYS A 6 59.89 -28.89 18.33
N LEU A 7 58.77 -28.84 19.04
CA LEU A 7 57.50 -29.58 19.16
C LEU A 7 56.80 -28.92 20.40
N LEU A 8 55.59 -29.38 20.74
CA LEU A 8 54.95 -29.37 22.08
C LEU A 8 54.00 -28.17 22.37
N THR A 9 52.66 -28.27 22.40
CA THR A 9 51.68 -29.20 23.02
C THR A 9 51.29 -28.76 24.47
N VAL A 10 50.10 -28.14 24.58
CA VAL A 10 48.97 -28.51 25.48
C VAL A 10 48.94 -28.10 26.98
N LEU A 11 47.75 -27.56 27.38
CA LEU A 11 46.87 -27.92 28.52
C LEU A 11 46.61 -26.90 29.67
N LEU A 12 45.30 -26.67 29.92
CA LEU A 12 44.56 -26.55 31.23
C LEU A 12 44.98 -25.45 32.24
N LEU A 13 44.17 -24.90 33.16
CA LEU A 13 42.85 -25.16 33.77
C LEU A 13 42.49 -23.83 34.50
N LEU A 14 41.31 -23.23 34.30
CA LEU A 14 40.20 -23.10 35.27
C LEU A 14 40.58 -22.80 36.74
N LEU A 15 40.11 -21.67 37.29
CA LEU A 15 39.48 -21.61 38.63
C LEU A 15 38.73 -20.28 38.87
N LEU A 16 37.41 -20.40 39.05
CA LEU A 16 36.50 -19.42 39.66
C LEU A 16 36.81 -19.24 41.15
N PHE A 17 36.56 -18.07 41.73
CA PHE A 17 35.90 -17.95 43.03
C PHE A 17 35.11 -16.63 43.14
N CYS A 18 33.78 -16.75 43.19
CA CYS A 18 32.88 -15.77 43.80
C CYS A 18 32.71 -16.15 45.26
N VAL A 19 32.62 -15.17 46.17
CA VAL A 19 31.91 -15.33 47.45
C VAL A 19 31.45 -13.96 47.97
N SER A 20 30.13 -13.82 48.05
CA SER A 20 29.40 -12.86 48.87
C SER A 20 29.45 -13.31 50.35
N SER A 21 29.37 -12.38 51.30
CA SER A 21 29.03 -12.70 52.69
C SER A 21 28.36 -11.51 53.38
N CYS A 22 27.15 -11.73 53.90
CA CYS A 22 26.36 -10.86 54.77
C CYS A 22 26.03 -11.65 56.05
N GLY A 23 25.93 -10.93 57.18
CA GLY A 23 25.34 -11.37 58.45
C GLY A 23 26.30 -12.14 59.37
N ASP A 24 26.24 -12.05 60.69
CA ASP A 24 25.31 -11.44 61.63
C ASP A 24 25.96 -11.62 63.03
N LYS A 25 25.62 -10.82 64.06
CA LYS A 25 25.68 -11.25 65.48
C LYS A 25 25.19 -10.17 66.47
N GLN A 26 24.06 -10.48 67.09
CA GLN A 26 23.57 -9.96 68.37
C GLN A 26 24.44 -10.39 69.55
N ALA A 27 24.53 -9.52 70.55
CA ALA A 27 24.64 -9.90 71.96
C ALA A 27 23.97 -8.80 72.82
N ASN A 28 23.05 -9.23 73.67
CA ASN A 28 22.27 -8.42 74.61
C ASN A 28 22.66 -8.86 76.03
N LEU A 29 22.86 -7.92 76.96
CA LEU A 29 22.84 -8.17 78.41
C LEU A 29 22.39 -6.91 79.15
N ASP A 30 21.47 -7.14 80.08
CA ASP A 30 20.58 -6.21 80.76
C ASP A 30 21.24 -5.35 81.84
N THR A 31 20.67 -4.17 82.09
CA THR A 31 20.64 -3.55 83.42
C THR A 31 19.35 -2.72 83.54
N GLU A 32 18.49 -3.12 84.46
CA GLU A 32 17.26 -2.39 84.85
C GLU A 32 17.61 -1.13 85.63
N GLU A 33 17.01 0.00 85.27
CA GLU A 33 16.72 1.08 86.22
C GLU A 33 15.38 1.74 85.87
N GLN A 34 14.50 1.72 86.86
CA GLN A 34 13.09 2.09 86.78
C GLN A 34 12.93 3.53 87.30
N THR A 35 12.55 4.48 86.43
CA THR A 35 12.02 5.79 86.85
C THR A 35 10.84 6.22 85.96
N THR A 36 9.95 6.96 86.59
CA THR A 36 8.55 7.31 86.29
C THR A 36 8.21 7.92 84.92
N PRO A 37 6.94 7.84 84.46
CA PRO A 37 6.56 8.05 83.07
C PRO A 37 6.46 9.55 82.70
N ALA A 38 7.13 9.93 81.62
CA ALA A 38 6.85 11.15 80.89
C ALA A 38 5.70 10.88 79.90
N VAL A 39 4.75 11.81 79.85
CA VAL A 39 3.63 11.77 78.89
C VAL A 39 4.19 12.00 77.49
N GLU A 40 4.32 10.94 76.70
CA GLU A 40 4.62 11.04 75.27
C GLU A 40 3.35 11.44 74.52
N THR A 41 3.43 12.57 73.82
CA THR A 41 2.44 12.98 72.82
C THR A 41 2.68 12.10 71.58
N PRO A 42 1.65 11.49 70.97
CA PRO A 42 1.87 10.64 69.80
C PRO A 42 2.44 11.48 68.65
N ILE A 43 3.67 11.17 68.24
CA ILE A 43 4.24 11.66 66.99
C ILE A 43 3.58 10.88 65.86
N ILE A 44 2.66 11.51 65.16
CA ILE A 44 2.08 11.00 63.92
C ILE A 44 3.18 11.12 62.85
N ILE A 45 3.74 10.00 62.43
CA ILE A 45 4.59 9.91 61.24
C ILE A 45 3.64 10.01 60.04
N ILE A 46 3.61 11.17 59.40
CA ILE A 46 2.91 11.36 58.13
C ILE A 46 3.88 10.91 57.05
N GLU A 47 3.63 9.75 56.45
CA GLU A 47 4.32 9.32 55.24
C GLU A 47 3.91 10.29 54.12
N GLU A 48 4.85 11.08 53.63
CA GLU A 48 4.66 11.99 52.50
C GLU A 48 4.54 11.14 51.24
N VAL A 49 3.30 10.85 50.83
CA VAL A 49 2.99 10.15 49.59
C VAL A 49 3.31 11.11 48.45
N GLU A 50 4.39 10.85 47.70
CA GLU A 50 4.69 11.58 46.48
C GLU A 50 3.47 11.54 45.54
N PRO A 51 3.02 12.67 44.99
CA PRO A 51 1.89 12.68 44.08
C PRO A 51 2.24 11.88 42.83
N SER A 52 1.50 10.79 42.62
CA SER A 52 1.51 10.02 41.38
C SER A 52 1.28 10.97 40.20
N PRO A 53 2.07 10.87 39.11
CA PRO A 53 1.88 11.73 37.94
C PRO A 53 0.44 11.57 37.45
N THR A 54 -0.28 12.69 37.40
CA THR A 54 -1.60 12.75 36.78
C THR A 54 -1.46 12.27 35.35
N PRO A 55 -2.25 11.27 34.89
CA PRO A 55 -2.18 10.85 33.50
C PRO A 55 -2.48 12.06 32.63
N GLU A 56 -1.51 12.41 31.78
CA GLU A 56 -1.67 13.42 30.75
C GLU A 56 -2.90 13.03 29.93
N PRO A 57 -3.88 13.93 29.73
CA PRO A 57 -5.06 13.60 28.93
C PRO A 57 -4.58 13.18 27.55
N GLU A 58 -4.89 11.95 27.13
CA GLU A 58 -4.67 11.51 25.75
C GLU A 58 -5.37 12.53 24.84
N GLU A 59 -4.57 13.27 24.05
CA GLU A 59 -5.10 14.18 23.06
C GLU A 59 -6.01 13.36 22.15
N THR A 60 -7.30 13.68 22.18
CA THR A 60 -8.27 13.06 21.28
C THR A 60 -7.86 13.50 19.87
N PRO A 61 -7.50 12.58 18.96
CA PRO A 61 -7.06 12.96 17.64
C PRO A 61 -8.17 13.78 16.96
N PRO A 62 -7.81 14.84 16.21
CA PRO A 62 -8.78 15.68 15.53
C PRO A 62 -9.77 14.83 14.72
N PRO A 63 -11.08 15.19 14.71
CA PRO A 63 -12.10 14.42 14.02
C PRO A 63 -11.70 14.22 12.56
N GLU A 64 -11.74 12.97 12.12
CA GLU A 64 -11.35 12.57 10.79
C GLU A 64 -12.37 13.09 9.77
N VAL A 65 -11.90 13.69 8.67
CA VAL A 65 -12.77 14.03 7.55
C VAL A 65 -13.21 12.73 6.92
N ASP A 66 -14.52 12.45 6.97
CA ASP A 66 -15.12 11.31 6.27
C ASP A 66 -14.98 11.53 4.77
N ASP A 67 -14.07 10.79 4.15
CA ASP A 67 -13.80 10.81 2.72
C ASP A 67 -14.69 9.81 1.95
N GLY A 68 -15.67 9.20 2.61
CA GLY A 68 -16.61 8.23 2.04
C GLY A 68 -15.98 6.88 1.72
N PHE A 69 -14.77 6.60 2.23
CA PHE A 69 -14.08 5.33 1.99
C PHE A 69 -14.77 4.16 2.67
N VAL A 70 -15.10 3.13 1.89
CA VAL A 70 -15.62 1.86 2.38
C VAL A 70 -14.48 0.85 2.51
N VAL A 71 -14.17 0.47 3.75
CA VAL A 71 -13.18 -0.58 4.04
C VAL A 71 -13.58 -1.88 3.33
N PRO A 72 -12.68 -2.53 2.57
CA PRO A 72 -12.96 -3.80 1.93
C PRO A 72 -13.51 -4.87 2.88
N ASP A 73 -14.66 -5.44 2.54
CA ASP A 73 -15.19 -6.62 3.22
C ASP A 73 -14.50 -7.88 2.71
N SER A 74 -13.74 -8.55 3.58
CA SER A 74 -13.04 -9.80 3.26
C SER A 74 -13.97 -10.95 2.87
N ASN A 75 -15.29 -10.84 3.07
CA ASN A 75 -16.28 -11.83 2.61
C ASN A 75 -16.77 -11.59 1.18
N VAL A 76 -16.41 -10.45 0.58
CA VAL A 76 -16.77 -10.09 -0.79
C VAL A 76 -15.61 -10.44 -1.72
N ARG A 77 -15.89 -11.21 -2.78
CA ARG A 77 -14.94 -11.39 -3.88
C ARG A 77 -14.87 -10.10 -4.72
N PRO A 78 -13.70 -9.48 -4.86
CA PRO A 78 -13.60 -8.19 -5.55
C PRO A 78 -13.77 -8.32 -7.05
N VAL A 79 -14.05 -7.19 -7.69
CA VAL A 79 -13.98 -7.02 -9.14
C VAL A 79 -12.81 -6.11 -9.47
N ALA A 80 -11.96 -6.53 -10.41
CA ALA A 80 -10.89 -5.72 -10.96
C ALA A 80 -11.26 -5.26 -12.37
N VAL A 81 -11.21 -3.96 -12.66
CA VAL A 81 -11.57 -3.38 -13.96
C VAL A 81 -10.35 -2.67 -14.56
N MET A 82 -9.98 -3.06 -15.78
CA MET A 82 -8.94 -2.39 -16.55
C MET A 82 -9.47 -1.08 -17.15
N ILE A 83 -8.77 0.04 -16.89
CA ILE A 83 -9.17 1.37 -17.35
C ILE A 83 -8.05 2.00 -18.20
N ASP A 84 -8.44 2.66 -19.30
CA ASP A 84 -7.52 3.32 -20.22
C ASP A 84 -6.95 4.61 -19.62
N ASN A 85 -5.68 4.88 -19.92
CA ASN A 85 -4.97 6.09 -19.52
C ASN A 85 -4.21 6.75 -20.69
N GLN A 86 -4.50 6.36 -21.93
CA GLN A 86 -3.82 6.87 -23.12
C GLN A 86 -4.47 8.15 -23.68
N GLY A 87 -3.71 9.25 -23.71
CA GLY A 87 -4.13 10.51 -24.34
C GLY A 87 -5.29 11.21 -23.62
N ASP A 88 -5.94 12.16 -24.28
CA ASP A 88 -6.99 12.98 -23.62
C ASP A 88 -8.42 12.51 -23.91
N ARG A 89 -8.62 11.65 -24.93
CA ARG A 89 -9.95 11.11 -25.29
C ARG A 89 -10.58 10.27 -24.17
N VAL A 90 -9.75 9.71 -23.29
CA VAL A 90 -10.19 8.89 -22.15
C VAL A 90 -10.69 9.72 -20.97
N LEU A 91 -10.47 11.04 -21.00
CA LEU A 91 -10.73 11.91 -19.85
C LEU A 91 -12.15 12.52 -19.86
N PRO A 92 -12.69 12.82 -18.68
CA PRO A 92 -12.32 12.24 -17.39
C PRO A 92 -12.57 10.72 -17.37
N GLN A 93 -11.74 9.93 -16.69
CA GLN A 93 -12.06 8.53 -16.42
C GLN A 93 -13.23 8.44 -15.44
N GLY A 94 -14.01 7.36 -15.54
CA GLY A 94 -15.09 7.04 -14.62
C GLY A 94 -14.72 5.91 -13.68
N GLY A 95 -15.08 6.06 -12.41
CA GLY A 95 -15.05 5.00 -11.40
C GLY A 95 -13.76 4.87 -10.61
N ILE A 96 -12.74 5.68 -10.90
CA ILE A 96 -11.42 5.54 -10.27
C ILE A 96 -11.42 6.03 -8.82
N SER A 97 -12.22 7.05 -8.47
CA SER A 97 -12.33 7.52 -7.07
C SER A 97 -13.11 6.56 -6.17
N GLN A 98 -13.96 5.69 -6.72
CA GLN A 98 -14.76 4.74 -5.94
C GLN A 98 -14.05 3.39 -5.71
N ALA A 99 -12.92 3.15 -6.38
CA ALA A 99 -12.11 1.96 -6.19
C ALA A 99 -11.40 2.00 -4.84
N GLN A 100 -11.32 0.89 -4.11
CA GLN A 100 -10.50 0.86 -2.89
C GLN A 100 -9.00 0.80 -3.20
N ILE A 101 -8.63 0.11 -4.28
CA ILE A 101 -7.24 0.01 -4.76
C ILE A 101 -7.18 0.33 -6.25
N VAL A 102 -6.20 1.14 -6.65
CA VAL A 102 -5.91 1.39 -8.06
C VAL A 102 -4.43 1.11 -8.32
N TYR A 103 -4.15 0.22 -9.27
CA TYR A 103 -2.79 0.06 -9.81
C TYR A 103 -2.62 0.94 -11.05
N GLU A 104 -1.50 1.66 -11.16
CA GLU A 104 -1.03 2.24 -12.43
C GLU A 104 0.27 1.54 -12.84
N ILE A 105 0.27 0.94 -14.04
CA ILE A 105 1.39 0.14 -14.54
C ILE A 105 1.69 0.51 -15.99
N LEU A 106 2.97 0.59 -16.31
CA LEU A 106 3.47 0.77 -17.67
C LEU A 106 2.99 -0.36 -18.60
N THR A 107 2.72 0.01 -19.84
CA THR A 107 2.42 -0.88 -20.96
C THR A 107 3.31 -0.53 -22.17
N GLU A 108 3.04 -1.13 -23.32
CA GLU A 108 3.70 -0.83 -24.60
C GLU A 108 3.73 0.68 -24.90
N TYR A 109 4.70 1.14 -25.69
CA TYR A 109 4.79 2.55 -26.13
C TYR A 109 4.92 3.60 -25.01
N ASN A 110 5.36 3.20 -23.81
CA ASN A 110 5.54 4.08 -22.65
C ASN A 110 4.26 4.77 -22.17
N ILE A 111 3.10 4.15 -22.37
CA ILE A 111 1.82 4.57 -21.78
C ILE A 111 1.47 3.68 -20.59
N THR A 112 0.73 4.21 -19.62
CA THR A 112 0.21 3.41 -18.51
C THR A 112 -1.22 2.97 -18.73
N ARG A 113 -1.67 2.02 -17.91
CA ARG A 113 -3.09 1.68 -17.72
C ARG A 113 -3.38 1.55 -16.24
N TYR A 114 -4.66 1.72 -15.90
CA TYR A 114 -5.15 1.50 -14.55
C TYR A 114 -5.78 0.12 -14.42
N MET A 115 -5.67 -0.46 -13.23
CA MET A 115 -6.54 -1.56 -12.78
C MET A 115 -7.17 -1.14 -11.46
N ALA A 116 -8.46 -0.80 -11.50
CA ALA A 116 -9.25 -0.40 -10.35
C ALA A 116 -9.93 -1.62 -9.73
N ILE A 117 -9.83 -1.79 -8.41
CA ILE A 117 -10.37 -2.94 -7.68
C ILE A 117 -11.45 -2.46 -6.71
N PHE A 118 -12.59 -3.14 -6.75
CA PHE A 118 -13.79 -2.81 -6.00
C PHE A 118 -14.22 -4.00 -5.14
N TRP A 119 -14.39 -3.77 -3.84
CA TRP A 119 -15.11 -4.63 -2.91
C TRP A 119 -16.47 -3.99 -2.64
N ASP A 120 -17.48 -4.39 -3.41
CA ASP A 120 -18.86 -3.92 -3.32
C ASP A 120 -19.07 -2.39 -3.41
N THR A 121 -18.16 -1.69 -4.10
CA THR A 121 -18.20 -0.23 -4.30
C THR A 121 -18.30 0.17 -5.77
N MET A 122 -18.62 -0.78 -6.66
CA MET A 122 -18.66 -0.51 -8.11
C MET A 122 -19.69 0.58 -8.44
N PRO A 123 -19.28 1.67 -9.11
CA PRO A 123 -20.19 2.78 -9.41
C PRO A 123 -21.02 2.54 -10.67
N VAL A 124 -21.89 3.51 -10.97
CA VAL A 124 -22.77 3.53 -12.15
C VAL A 124 -22.04 3.59 -13.48
N MET A 125 -20.80 4.09 -13.49
CA MET A 125 -19.98 4.17 -14.71
C MET A 125 -18.51 3.97 -14.37
N ILE A 126 -17.88 3.04 -15.09
CA ILE A 126 -16.47 2.64 -14.94
C ILE A 126 -15.84 2.58 -16.32
N GLY A 127 -14.75 3.30 -16.54
CA GLY A 127 -14.03 3.27 -17.82
C GLY A 127 -13.30 4.56 -18.19
N PRO A 128 -12.85 4.70 -19.45
CA PRO A 128 -13.04 3.72 -20.53
C PRO A 128 -12.34 2.40 -20.22
N VAL A 129 -13.02 1.28 -20.41
CA VAL A 129 -12.48 -0.06 -20.16
C VAL A 129 -11.50 -0.42 -21.27
N ARG A 130 -10.29 -0.83 -20.89
CA ARG A 130 -9.23 -1.18 -21.83
C ARG A 130 -8.81 -2.64 -21.72
N SER A 131 -7.97 -3.05 -22.66
CA SER A 131 -7.43 -4.38 -22.80
C SER A 131 -6.52 -4.79 -21.65
N SER A 132 -6.59 -6.08 -21.35
CA SER A 132 -5.71 -6.75 -20.40
C SER A 132 -4.29 -6.92 -20.94
N ARG A 133 -3.30 -6.92 -20.03
CA ARG A 133 -1.97 -7.50 -20.23
C ARG A 133 -1.70 -8.59 -19.19
N HIS A 134 -0.86 -9.55 -19.55
CA HIS A 134 -0.67 -10.78 -18.79
C HIS A 134 -0.14 -10.54 -17.37
N TYR A 135 0.63 -9.48 -17.14
CA TYR A 135 1.10 -9.11 -15.80
C TYR A 135 0.01 -8.44 -14.92
N PHE A 136 -1.03 -7.83 -15.50
CA PHE A 136 -2.18 -7.37 -14.70
C PHE A 136 -2.96 -8.55 -14.09
N LEU A 137 -2.95 -9.71 -14.76
CA LEU A 137 -3.57 -10.92 -14.24
C LEU A 137 -2.96 -11.35 -12.90
N ASP A 138 -1.66 -11.14 -12.70
CA ASP A 138 -0.96 -11.51 -11.47
C ASP A 138 -1.43 -10.69 -10.27
N PHE A 139 -1.70 -9.39 -10.50
CA PHE A 139 -2.27 -8.51 -9.49
C PHE A 139 -3.75 -8.83 -9.28
N SER A 140 -4.52 -9.10 -10.33
CA SER A 140 -5.92 -9.54 -10.19
C SER A 140 -6.04 -10.85 -9.40
N MET A 141 -5.15 -11.82 -9.65
CA MET A 141 -5.15 -13.12 -8.96
C MET A 141 -4.72 -13.02 -7.51
N GLU A 142 -3.92 -12.03 -7.14
CA GLU A 142 -3.53 -11.75 -5.76
C GLU A 142 -4.74 -11.44 -4.87
N TYR A 143 -5.82 -10.89 -5.43
CA TYR A 143 -7.07 -10.62 -4.73
C TYR A 143 -8.18 -11.63 -5.04
N ASP A 144 -7.91 -12.68 -5.83
CA ASP A 144 -8.93 -13.57 -6.41
C ASP A 144 -10.07 -12.78 -7.12
N ALA A 145 -9.74 -11.66 -7.75
CA ALA A 145 -10.73 -10.78 -8.34
C ALA A 145 -11.38 -11.36 -9.61
N ILE A 146 -12.66 -11.04 -9.81
CA ILE A 146 -13.32 -11.21 -11.11
C ILE A 146 -12.83 -10.11 -12.04
N TYR A 147 -12.18 -10.50 -13.14
CA TYR A 147 -11.36 -9.60 -13.94
C TYR A 147 -12.09 -9.06 -15.18
N THR A 148 -12.36 -7.77 -15.22
CA THR A 148 -13.14 -7.09 -16.27
C THR A 148 -12.25 -6.24 -17.16
N HIS A 149 -12.35 -6.42 -18.48
CA HIS A 149 -11.49 -5.75 -19.45
C HIS A 149 -12.12 -5.73 -20.85
N PHE A 150 -11.55 -4.96 -21.78
CA PHE A 150 -12.01 -4.92 -23.17
C PHE A 150 -10.86 -5.29 -24.12
N GLY A 151 -10.83 -6.55 -24.54
CA GLY A 151 -9.72 -7.13 -25.31
C GLY A 151 -8.50 -7.49 -24.44
N TRP A 152 -7.44 -8.00 -25.07
CA TRP A 152 -6.27 -8.56 -24.38
C TRP A 152 -5.04 -8.62 -25.31
N SER A 153 -3.84 -8.80 -24.75
CA SER A 153 -2.70 -9.33 -25.52
C SER A 153 -2.84 -10.84 -25.75
N ASP A 154 -2.08 -11.39 -26.69
CA ASP A 154 -2.06 -12.84 -26.96
C ASP A 154 -1.64 -13.64 -25.72
N TYR A 155 -0.68 -13.10 -24.95
CA TYR A 155 -0.25 -13.66 -23.67
C TYR A 155 -1.37 -13.66 -22.63
N ALA A 156 -2.09 -12.55 -22.47
CA ALA A 156 -3.21 -12.47 -21.54
C ALA A 156 -4.35 -13.41 -21.93
N LYS A 157 -4.66 -13.52 -23.24
CA LYS A 157 -5.64 -14.50 -23.75
C LYS A 157 -5.26 -15.93 -23.38
N ALA A 158 -4.00 -16.31 -23.62
CA ALA A 158 -3.50 -17.64 -23.30
C ALA A 158 -3.54 -17.91 -21.78
N ASP A 159 -3.09 -16.95 -20.97
CA ASP A 159 -3.06 -17.07 -19.52
C ASP A 159 -4.44 -17.13 -18.88
N ILE A 160 -5.39 -16.28 -19.31
CA ILE A 160 -6.78 -16.32 -18.80
C ILE A 160 -7.37 -17.73 -18.96
N SER A 161 -7.21 -18.32 -20.14
CA SER A 161 -7.68 -19.69 -20.40
C SER A 161 -6.92 -20.73 -19.58
N LYS A 162 -5.59 -20.65 -19.53
CA LYS A 162 -4.72 -21.62 -18.84
C LYS A 162 -4.92 -21.61 -17.34
N LEU A 163 -5.04 -20.42 -16.75
CA LEU A 163 -5.17 -20.18 -15.31
C LEU A 163 -6.63 -20.18 -14.84
N LYS A 164 -7.58 -20.32 -15.77
CA LYS A 164 -9.03 -20.36 -15.50
C LYS A 164 -9.52 -19.11 -14.75
N ILE A 165 -8.99 -17.95 -15.13
CA ILE A 165 -9.36 -16.67 -14.52
C ILE A 165 -10.81 -16.36 -14.88
N ASN A 166 -11.62 -16.04 -13.88
CA ASN A 166 -13.00 -15.59 -14.08
C ASN A 166 -12.94 -14.18 -14.65
N ASN A 167 -13.38 -13.98 -15.88
CA ASN A 167 -13.21 -12.70 -16.56
C ASN A 167 -14.46 -12.25 -17.34
N ILE A 168 -14.62 -10.94 -17.45
CA ILE A 168 -15.63 -10.30 -18.27
C ILE A 168 -14.92 -9.51 -19.36
N ASN A 169 -14.95 -10.02 -20.60
CA ASN A 169 -14.27 -9.40 -21.73
C ASN A 169 -15.27 -8.74 -22.68
N GLY A 170 -15.14 -7.45 -22.98
CA GLY A 170 -15.99 -6.75 -23.95
C GLY A 170 -16.07 -7.37 -25.35
N LEU A 171 -15.03 -8.10 -25.79
CA LEU A 171 -15.05 -8.83 -27.07
C LEU A 171 -15.93 -10.09 -27.07
N VAL A 172 -16.34 -10.58 -25.91
CA VAL A 172 -17.10 -11.84 -25.74
C VAL A 172 -18.44 -11.58 -25.04
N HIS A 173 -18.43 -10.66 -24.08
CA HIS A 173 -19.53 -10.34 -23.16
C HIS A 173 -20.01 -8.91 -23.38
N GLY A 174 -20.25 -8.53 -24.65
CA GLY A 174 -20.54 -7.14 -25.05
C GLY A 174 -21.70 -6.49 -24.29
N ASN A 175 -22.70 -7.26 -23.83
CA ASN A 175 -23.82 -6.75 -23.03
C ASN A 175 -23.40 -6.14 -21.68
N ALA A 176 -22.23 -6.51 -21.16
CA ALA A 176 -21.66 -5.93 -19.96
C ALA A 176 -21.10 -4.51 -20.19
N PHE A 177 -21.05 -4.03 -21.43
CA PHE A 177 -20.43 -2.76 -21.82
C PHE A 177 -21.36 -1.92 -22.68
N TRP A 178 -21.03 -0.64 -22.85
CA TRP A 178 -21.61 0.26 -23.85
C TRP A 178 -20.58 1.31 -24.25
N ASP A 179 -20.69 1.87 -25.44
CA ASP A 179 -19.85 2.99 -25.89
C ASP A 179 -20.55 4.32 -25.58
N ILE A 180 -19.81 5.31 -25.07
CA ILE A 180 -20.38 6.65 -24.77
C ILE A 180 -20.49 7.54 -26.01
N THR A 181 -19.88 7.13 -27.12
CA THR A 181 -20.03 7.78 -28.42
C THR A 181 -20.53 6.79 -29.46
N ASN A 182 -21.04 7.31 -30.59
CA ASN A 182 -21.37 6.49 -31.76
C ASN A 182 -20.27 6.57 -32.85
N ASP A 183 -19.09 7.10 -32.52
CA ASP A 183 -17.98 7.22 -33.46
C ASP A 183 -17.28 5.86 -33.61
N PRO A 184 -17.40 5.15 -34.76
CA PRO A 184 -16.76 3.85 -34.95
C PRO A 184 -15.22 3.92 -34.94
N GLY A 185 -14.64 5.11 -35.06
CA GLY A 185 -13.20 5.34 -34.93
C GLY A 185 -12.74 5.58 -33.49
N ASN A 186 -13.67 5.70 -32.54
CA ASN A 186 -13.35 5.86 -31.13
C ASN A 186 -13.26 4.49 -30.48
N TRP A 187 -12.05 4.05 -30.17
CA TRP A 187 -11.78 2.78 -29.49
C TRP A 187 -11.51 2.99 -27.99
N GLN A 188 -11.72 4.22 -27.48
CA GLN A 188 -11.39 4.67 -26.13
C GLN A 188 -12.63 5.14 -25.36
N ASP A 189 -13.80 4.61 -25.69
CA ASP A 189 -15.08 5.10 -25.18
C ASP A 189 -16.04 3.99 -24.71
N SER A 190 -15.56 2.75 -24.59
CA SER A 190 -16.32 1.66 -23.98
C SER A 190 -16.32 1.77 -22.47
N TYR A 191 -17.49 1.79 -21.83
CA TYR A 191 -17.67 1.84 -20.38
C TYR A 191 -18.46 0.63 -19.89
N THR A 192 -18.42 0.40 -18.58
CA THR A 192 -19.25 -0.58 -17.87
C THR A 192 -19.79 0.02 -16.57
N SER A 193 -20.52 -0.75 -15.78
CA SER A 193 -21.15 -0.33 -14.52
C SER A 193 -21.20 -1.52 -13.55
N GLY A 194 -21.31 -1.25 -12.25
CA GLY A 194 -21.51 -2.30 -11.25
C GLY A 194 -22.71 -3.20 -11.59
N GLU A 195 -23.83 -2.62 -12.01
CA GLU A 195 -25.04 -3.38 -12.40
C GLU A 195 -24.76 -4.33 -13.57
N ARG A 196 -24.10 -3.86 -14.63
CA ARG A 196 -23.80 -4.69 -15.82
C ARG A 196 -22.81 -5.79 -15.52
N ILE A 197 -21.78 -5.49 -14.72
CA ILE A 197 -20.81 -6.48 -14.27
C ILE A 197 -21.53 -7.55 -13.43
N GLN A 198 -22.37 -7.15 -12.47
CA GLN A 198 -23.08 -8.07 -11.60
C GLN A 198 -24.00 -9.02 -12.38
N LYS A 199 -24.78 -8.49 -13.33
CA LYS A 199 -25.61 -9.31 -14.24
C LYS A 199 -24.77 -10.33 -15.02
N GLU A 200 -23.58 -9.95 -15.44
CA GLU A 200 -22.68 -10.82 -16.19
C GLU A 200 -22.02 -11.89 -15.30
N ILE A 201 -21.67 -11.55 -14.05
CA ILE A 201 -21.21 -12.49 -13.02
C ILE A 201 -22.28 -13.58 -12.79
N GLU A 202 -23.54 -13.19 -12.64
CA GLU A 202 -24.68 -14.10 -12.46
C GLU A 202 -24.88 -14.99 -13.69
N ARG A 203 -24.87 -14.40 -14.88
CA ARG A 203 -25.01 -15.12 -16.16
C ARG A 203 -23.92 -16.17 -16.35
N LEU A 204 -22.68 -15.82 -16.01
CA LEU A 204 -21.51 -16.70 -16.10
C LEU A 204 -21.41 -17.68 -14.92
N LYS A 205 -22.25 -17.52 -13.89
CA LYS A 205 -22.27 -18.34 -12.66
C LYS A 205 -20.92 -18.33 -11.94
N TYR A 206 -20.26 -17.18 -11.92
CA TYR A 206 -19.03 -17.02 -11.15
C TYR A 206 -19.33 -17.00 -9.65
N SER A 207 -18.46 -17.64 -8.87
CA SER A 207 -18.53 -17.57 -7.41
C SER A 207 -18.23 -16.15 -6.95
N THR A 208 -19.05 -15.61 -6.05
CA THR A 208 -18.83 -14.34 -5.36
C THR A 208 -18.20 -14.50 -3.98
N THR A 209 -17.97 -15.75 -3.55
CA THR A 209 -17.19 -16.05 -2.34
C THR A 209 -15.70 -15.93 -2.64
N PRO A 210 -14.94 -15.12 -1.88
CA PRO A 210 -13.51 -14.95 -2.07
C PRO A 210 -12.74 -16.19 -1.60
N LYS A 211 -11.62 -16.49 -2.28
CA LYS A 211 -10.65 -17.51 -1.86
C LYS A 211 -9.41 -16.92 -1.22
N LYS A 212 -9.31 -15.59 -1.16
CA LYS A 212 -8.21 -14.83 -0.60
C LYS A 212 -8.78 -13.75 0.29
N GLU A 213 -8.19 -13.61 1.47
CA GLU A 213 -8.52 -12.52 2.38
C GLU A 213 -7.97 -11.20 1.83
N PHE A 214 -8.52 -10.08 2.27
CA PHE A 214 -7.95 -8.78 1.97
C PHE A 214 -6.54 -8.65 2.59
N PRO A 215 -5.47 -8.33 1.82
CA PRO A 215 -4.10 -8.45 2.30
C PRO A 215 -3.62 -7.30 3.20
N PHE A 216 -4.35 -6.18 3.25
CA PHE A 216 -3.93 -5.01 4.01
C PHE A 216 -4.65 -4.92 5.35
N ARG A 217 -3.95 -4.33 6.31
CA ARG A 217 -4.52 -3.89 7.59
C ARG A 217 -4.63 -2.37 7.58
N TYR A 218 -5.62 -1.86 8.31
CA TYR A 218 -5.81 -0.43 8.48
C TYR A 218 -5.58 -0.01 9.92
N HIS A 219 -4.98 1.16 10.12
CA HIS A 219 -4.97 1.83 11.41
C HIS A 219 -6.40 2.20 11.81
N GLU A 220 -6.68 2.23 13.11
CA GLU A 220 -7.98 2.67 13.62
C GLU A 220 -8.19 4.17 13.38
N TYR A 221 -7.13 4.95 13.62
CA TYR A 221 -7.04 6.40 13.42
C TYR A 221 -5.93 6.72 12.43
N ILE A 222 -6.04 7.85 11.73
CA ILE A 222 -4.98 8.33 10.83
C ILE A 222 -3.64 8.40 11.57
N THR A 223 -2.63 7.79 10.98
CA THR A 223 -1.26 7.73 11.51
C THR A 223 -0.31 8.38 10.51
N ILE A 224 0.53 9.30 11.00
CA ILE A 224 1.59 9.91 10.23
C ILE A 224 2.87 9.11 10.50
N PRO A 225 3.50 8.50 9.48
CA PRO A 225 4.72 7.72 9.68
C PRO A 225 5.83 8.51 10.38
N GLU A 226 6.37 7.96 11.46
CA GLU A 226 7.53 8.51 12.16
C GLU A 226 8.81 8.37 11.32
N GLY A 227 9.73 9.33 11.42
CA GLY A 227 11.04 9.28 10.74
C GLY A 227 10.99 9.38 9.20
N GLY A 228 9.80 9.52 8.60
CA GLY A 228 9.63 9.71 7.16
C GLY A 228 10.07 11.09 6.67
N GLN A 229 10.52 11.16 5.41
CA GLN A 229 10.78 12.43 4.75
C GLN A 229 9.46 13.15 4.43
N GLU A 230 9.48 14.48 4.39
CA GLU A 230 8.34 15.27 3.93
C GLU A 230 8.00 14.92 2.48
N ALA A 231 6.71 14.71 2.22
CA ALA A 231 6.15 14.32 0.94
C ALA A 231 4.90 15.16 0.67
N LYS A 232 5.10 16.47 0.49
CA LYS A 232 4.03 17.42 0.18
C LYS A 232 3.72 17.49 -1.31
N GLU A 233 4.69 17.13 -2.15
CA GLU A 233 4.50 16.93 -3.58
C GLU A 233 5.27 15.67 -4.01
N VAL A 234 4.62 14.80 -4.76
CA VAL A 234 5.22 13.60 -5.35
C VAL A 234 4.96 13.62 -6.85
N THR A 235 6.00 13.46 -7.65
CA THR A 235 5.90 13.34 -9.12
C THR A 235 6.49 12.02 -9.55
N ILE A 236 5.78 11.30 -10.42
CA ILE A 236 6.19 10.00 -10.92
C ILE A 236 6.16 10.02 -12.44
N LYS A 237 7.27 9.64 -13.06
CA LYS A 237 7.37 9.31 -14.47
C LYS A 237 7.44 7.80 -14.62
N PHE A 238 6.80 7.25 -15.66
CA PHE A 238 6.85 5.80 -15.90
C PHE A 238 7.91 5.38 -16.92
N SER A 239 8.46 6.34 -17.67
CA SER A 239 9.65 6.14 -18.49
C SER A 239 10.46 7.44 -18.62
N SER A 240 11.74 7.32 -18.98
CA SER A 240 12.64 8.47 -19.17
C SER A 240 12.30 9.31 -20.40
N SER A 241 11.64 8.73 -21.39
CA SER A 241 11.21 9.36 -22.64
C SER A 241 9.71 9.72 -22.64
N GLY A 242 9.03 9.58 -21.49
CA GLY A 242 7.63 9.19 -21.45
C GLY A 242 6.58 10.27 -21.74
N ASN A 243 5.45 9.79 -22.25
CA ASN A 243 4.17 10.51 -22.42
C ASN A 243 3.20 10.22 -21.27
N SER A 244 3.68 9.67 -20.15
CA SER A 244 2.90 9.31 -18.98
C SER A 244 3.62 9.71 -17.71
N SER A 245 2.96 10.55 -16.93
CA SER A 245 3.35 10.91 -15.58
C SER A 245 2.12 11.18 -14.73
N CYS A 246 2.27 10.98 -13.43
CA CYS A 246 1.29 11.37 -12.43
C CYS A 246 1.96 12.18 -11.33
N GLY A 247 1.14 12.83 -10.52
CA GLY A 247 1.61 13.51 -9.33
C GLY A 247 0.56 13.53 -8.23
N TYR A 248 1.01 13.87 -7.04
CA TYR A 248 0.23 13.88 -5.82
C TYR A 248 0.63 15.11 -5.02
N ILE A 249 -0.33 16.00 -4.76
CA ILE A 249 -0.11 17.23 -3.98
C ILE A 249 -0.86 17.07 -2.67
N TYR A 250 -0.15 17.10 -1.55
CA TYR A 250 -0.75 16.93 -0.23
C TYR A 250 -1.57 18.15 0.15
N ASP A 251 -2.78 17.90 0.64
CA ASP A 251 -3.70 18.89 1.18
C ASP A 251 -3.77 18.69 2.70
N GLU A 252 -3.31 19.69 3.47
CA GLU A 252 -3.25 19.61 4.93
C GLU A 252 -4.64 19.56 5.58
N ASP A 253 -5.60 20.27 4.98
CA ASP A 253 -6.95 20.41 5.52
C ASP A 253 -7.70 19.08 5.42
N SER A 254 -7.70 18.46 4.23
CA SER A 254 -8.34 17.16 4.03
C SER A 254 -7.46 15.98 4.45
N ARG A 255 -6.15 16.19 4.64
CA ARG A 255 -5.13 15.14 4.86
C ARG A 255 -5.10 14.07 3.75
N LEU A 256 -5.39 14.50 2.52
CA LEU A 256 -5.39 13.67 1.33
C LEU A 256 -4.46 14.25 0.27
N TYR A 257 -4.12 13.45 -0.73
CA TYR A 257 -3.35 13.89 -1.88
C TYR A 257 -4.27 14.15 -3.08
N LYS A 258 -4.23 15.38 -3.60
CA LYS A 258 -4.82 15.77 -4.88
C LYS A 258 -4.01 15.14 -6.02
N ARG A 259 -4.62 14.22 -6.76
CA ARG A 259 -3.94 13.53 -7.86
C ARG A 259 -3.90 14.37 -9.12
N THR A 260 -2.77 14.36 -9.80
CA THR A 260 -2.57 14.97 -11.12
C THR A 260 -2.13 13.92 -12.13
N ARG A 261 -2.48 14.18 -13.39
CA ARG A 261 -2.05 13.40 -14.56
C ARG A 261 -1.45 14.36 -15.57
N LEU A 262 -0.22 14.08 -16.00
CA LEU A 262 0.52 14.97 -16.91
C LEU A 262 0.52 16.43 -16.43
N GLY A 263 0.71 16.63 -15.12
CA GLY A 263 0.74 17.95 -14.47
C GLY A 263 -0.61 18.66 -14.32
N LYS A 264 -1.72 18.06 -14.78
CA LYS A 264 -3.07 18.64 -14.65
C LYS A 264 -3.90 17.90 -13.61
N PRO A 265 -4.85 18.55 -12.91
CA PRO A 265 -5.80 17.86 -12.04
C PRO A 265 -6.44 16.67 -12.74
N GLN A 266 -6.40 15.50 -12.12
CA GLN A 266 -7.10 14.33 -12.64
C GLN A 266 -8.52 14.34 -12.08
N MET A 267 -9.49 14.55 -12.97
CA MET A 267 -10.90 14.62 -12.62
C MET A 267 -11.56 13.23 -12.72
N GLU A 268 -12.52 12.97 -11.83
CA GLU A 268 -13.40 11.80 -11.85
C GLU A 268 -14.72 12.13 -12.56
N ARG A 269 -15.10 11.34 -13.56
CA ARG A 269 -16.30 11.57 -14.37
C ARG A 269 -17.58 11.52 -13.56
N ASN A 270 -17.68 10.58 -12.61
CA ASN A 270 -18.91 10.32 -11.87
C ASN A 270 -19.28 11.45 -10.92
N THR A 271 -18.27 12.13 -10.35
CA THR A 271 -18.46 13.17 -9.33
C THR A 271 -18.18 14.57 -9.86
N GLY A 272 -17.36 14.70 -10.90
CA GLY A 272 -16.85 15.99 -11.36
C GLY A 272 -15.74 16.57 -10.46
N GLU A 273 -15.36 15.84 -9.41
CA GLU A 273 -14.34 16.25 -8.44
C GLU A 273 -12.95 15.76 -8.85
N GLN A 274 -11.91 16.38 -8.30
CA GLN A 274 -10.55 15.90 -8.45
C GLN A 274 -10.36 14.60 -7.66
N VAL A 275 -9.61 13.65 -8.21
CA VAL A 275 -9.27 12.40 -7.49
C VAL A 275 -8.41 12.73 -6.27
N MET A 276 -8.87 12.30 -5.10
CA MET A 276 -8.19 12.45 -3.80
C MET A 276 -7.72 11.08 -3.29
N VAL A 277 -6.52 11.00 -2.73
CA VAL A 277 -5.87 9.73 -2.38
C VAL A 277 -5.31 9.78 -0.96
N ARG A 278 -5.55 8.74 -0.15
CA ARG A 278 -5.01 8.65 1.23
C ARG A 278 -3.64 7.99 1.27
N ASN A 279 -3.48 6.90 0.52
CA ASN A 279 -2.31 6.04 0.56
C ASN A 279 -1.71 5.94 -0.83
N ILE A 280 -0.41 6.13 -0.95
CA ILE A 280 0.34 5.89 -2.18
C ILE A 280 1.44 4.90 -1.87
N ILE A 281 1.46 3.78 -2.58
CA ILE A 281 2.53 2.80 -2.57
C ILE A 281 3.26 2.92 -3.91
N ILE A 282 4.53 3.26 -3.88
CA ILE A 282 5.39 3.23 -5.06
C ILE A 282 6.24 1.97 -4.97
N GLN A 283 6.14 1.09 -5.96
CA GLN A 283 6.91 -0.16 -5.99
C GLN A 283 7.80 -0.21 -7.22
N ARG A 284 9.09 -0.48 -7.01
CA ARG A 284 10.04 -0.67 -8.11
C ARG A 284 9.92 -2.10 -8.64
N MET A 285 9.47 -2.26 -9.88
CA MET A 285 9.47 -3.52 -10.61
C MET A 285 10.05 -3.32 -12.01
N THR A 286 11.12 -4.04 -12.34
CA THR A 286 11.73 -3.90 -13.65
C THR A 286 10.82 -4.45 -14.75
N SER A 287 10.78 -3.76 -15.88
CA SER A 287 10.09 -4.21 -17.09
C SER A 287 11.09 -4.51 -18.20
N GLN A 288 10.84 -5.54 -19.00
CA GLN A 288 11.70 -5.92 -20.12
C GLN A 288 10.87 -6.13 -21.39
N PRO A 289 11.34 -5.69 -22.57
CA PRO A 289 10.69 -6.03 -23.83
C PRO A 289 10.56 -7.54 -23.99
N ILE A 290 9.44 -7.99 -24.57
CA ILE A 290 9.27 -9.40 -24.94
C ILE A 290 10.03 -9.65 -26.25
N PRO A 291 10.98 -10.59 -26.30
CA PRO A 291 11.72 -10.89 -27.53
C PRO A 291 10.77 -11.30 -28.67
N ASN A 292 11.00 -10.73 -29.85
CA ASN A 292 10.22 -11.00 -31.07
C ASN A 292 8.72 -10.65 -31.01
N ASP A 293 8.29 -9.81 -30.06
CA ASP A 293 6.92 -9.28 -30.05
C ASP A 293 6.81 -8.07 -30.99
N SER A 294 5.96 -8.18 -32.01
CA SER A 294 5.78 -7.15 -33.05
C SER A 294 5.02 -5.90 -32.57
N TYR A 295 4.41 -5.94 -31.39
CA TYR A 295 3.65 -4.85 -30.80
C TYR A 295 4.43 -4.13 -29.69
N GLY A 296 5.72 -4.46 -29.50
CA GLY A 296 6.58 -3.83 -28.49
C GLY A 296 6.12 -4.08 -27.06
N ARG A 297 5.43 -5.19 -26.80
CA ARG A 297 4.92 -5.52 -25.47
C ARG A 297 6.07 -5.83 -24.50
N ILE A 298 5.81 -5.61 -23.22
CA ILE A 298 6.78 -5.81 -22.13
C ILE A 298 6.31 -6.91 -21.17
N ASN A 299 7.27 -7.54 -20.51
CA ASN A 299 7.09 -8.30 -19.27
C ASN A 299 7.34 -7.40 -18.06
N LEU A 300 6.72 -7.76 -16.94
CA LEU A 300 6.96 -7.15 -15.63
C LEU A 300 7.57 -8.21 -14.71
N ASN A 301 8.72 -7.91 -14.11
CA ASN A 301 9.37 -8.80 -13.14
C ASN A 301 8.76 -8.56 -11.75
N ASN A 302 7.56 -9.10 -11.54
CA ASN A 302 6.74 -8.91 -10.34
C ASN A 302 6.87 -10.04 -9.31
N ILE A 303 7.62 -11.11 -9.59
CA ILE A 303 7.93 -12.18 -8.62
C ILE A 303 9.32 -11.94 -8.05
N GLY A 304 9.46 -12.01 -6.73
CA GLY A 304 10.69 -11.73 -6.00
C GLY A 304 10.47 -10.65 -4.95
N THR A 305 11.45 -9.78 -4.78
CA THR A 305 11.41 -8.67 -3.84
C THR A 305 11.95 -7.40 -4.49
N GLY A 306 11.50 -6.25 -4.01
CA GLY A 306 12.01 -4.96 -4.42
C GLY A 306 11.69 -3.88 -3.40
N GLU A 307 12.29 -2.73 -3.64
CA GLU A 307 12.20 -1.54 -2.80
C GLU A 307 11.03 -0.64 -3.24
N GLY A 308 10.57 0.19 -2.33
CA GLY A 308 9.37 1.00 -2.47
C GLY A 308 9.32 2.22 -1.56
N TRP A 309 8.28 3.02 -1.76
CA TRP A 309 7.84 4.05 -0.82
C TRP A 309 6.39 3.80 -0.41
N TYR A 310 6.08 4.01 0.87
CA TYR A 310 4.73 4.23 1.33
C TYR A 310 4.59 5.71 1.71
N ILE A 311 3.56 6.36 1.19
CA ILE A 311 3.32 7.78 1.34
C ILE A 311 1.89 7.98 1.83
N THR A 312 1.76 8.70 2.95
CA THR A 312 0.48 9.08 3.55
C THR A 312 0.71 10.24 4.53
N GLY A 313 -0.33 11.04 4.82
CA GLY A 313 -0.25 12.09 5.84
C GLY A 313 0.88 13.11 5.62
N GLY A 314 1.26 13.38 4.36
CA GLY A 314 2.34 14.31 4.04
C GLY A 314 3.75 13.75 4.24
N LYS A 315 3.91 12.45 4.53
CA LYS A 315 5.20 11.79 4.80
C LYS A 315 5.43 10.60 3.87
N ALA A 316 6.69 10.33 3.57
CA ALA A 316 7.14 9.14 2.85
C ALA A 316 8.13 8.31 3.68
N VAL A 317 7.85 7.01 3.81
CA VAL A 317 8.75 6.02 4.41
C VAL A 317 9.10 4.93 3.41
N LYS A 318 10.30 4.39 3.52
CA LYS A 318 10.74 3.30 2.66
C LYS A 318 10.03 2.00 3.04
N ILE A 319 9.74 1.20 2.03
CA ILE A 319 9.18 -0.14 2.18
C ILE A 319 9.93 -1.13 1.31
N THR A 320 9.80 -2.41 1.66
CA THR A 320 10.16 -3.54 0.78
C THR A 320 8.89 -4.28 0.41
N TRP A 321 8.73 -4.63 -0.86
CA TRP A 321 7.69 -5.53 -1.33
C TRP A 321 8.26 -6.92 -1.60
N ALA A 322 7.45 -7.96 -1.40
CA ALA A 322 7.79 -9.33 -1.76
C ALA A 322 6.56 -10.06 -2.32
N LYS A 323 6.74 -10.82 -3.39
CA LYS A 323 5.70 -11.64 -4.03
C LYS A 323 6.32 -12.96 -4.48
N SER A 324 5.81 -14.07 -3.94
CA SER A 324 6.45 -15.39 -4.10
C SER A 324 6.02 -16.16 -5.35
N ALA A 325 4.85 -15.83 -5.91
CA ALA A 325 4.30 -16.46 -7.11
C ALA A 325 3.34 -15.49 -7.81
N ARG A 326 2.94 -15.82 -9.06
CA ARG A 326 2.04 -14.98 -9.86
C ARG A 326 0.74 -14.65 -9.13
N ASP A 327 0.17 -15.62 -8.42
CA ASP A 327 -1.07 -15.45 -7.67
C ASP A 327 -0.85 -15.12 -6.19
N ALA A 328 0.36 -15.23 -5.64
CA ALA A 328 0.61 -14.89 -4.23
C ALA A 328 0.32 -13.42 -3.96
N GLN A 329 -0.15 -13.08 -2.75
CA GLN A 329 -0.31 -11.67 -2.36
C GLN A 329 1.05 -10.97 -2.26
N THR A 330 1.09 -9.70 -2.63
CA THR A 330 2.25 -8.84 -2.45
C THR A 330 2.28 -8.39 -1.01
N VAL A 331 3.35 -8.74 -0.29
CA VAL A 331 3.55 -8.34 1.10
C VAL A 331 4.45 -7.11 1.12
N TYR A 332 4.07 -6.09 1.91
CA TYR A 332 4.85 -4.89 2.12
C TYR A 332 5.33 -4.82 3.57
N THR A 333 6.61 -4.51 3.76
CA THR A 333 7.22 -4.33 5.08
C THR A 333 7.94 -3.00 5.17
N LEU A 334 7.96 -2.41 6.36
CA LEU A 334 8.77 -1.24 6.69
C LEU A 334 10.27 -1.64 6.76
N GLU A 335 11.17 -0.65 6.80
CA GLU A 335 12.61 -0.90 7.02
C GLU A 335 12.90 -1.61 8.35
N SER A 336 12.01 -1.49 9.35
CA SER A 336 12.09 -2.22 10.62
C SER A 336 11.82 -3.72 10.48
N GLY A 337 11.26 -4.17 9.35
CA GLY A 337 10.79 -5.53 9.14
C GLY A 337 9.32 -5.77 9.49
N GLU A 338 8.67 -4.80 10.14
CA GLU A 338 7.25 -4.89 10.48
C GLU A 338 6.35 -4.83 9.23
N PRO A 339 5.22 -5.57 9.20
CA PRO A 339 4.24 -5.44 8.13
C PRO A 339 3.72 -4.00 8.00
N LEU A 340 3.53 -3.55 6.77
CA LEU A 340 2.94 -2.24 6.50
C LEU A 340 1.46 -2.24 6.92
N ILE A 341 1.05 -1.23 7.68
CA ILE A 341 -0.35 -0.93 8.01
C ILE A 341 -0.72 0.38 7.29
N LEU A 342 -1.87 0.40 6.62
CA LEU A 342 -2.34 1.54 5.84
C LEU A 342 -3.23 2.46 6.68
N ASN A 343 -3.34 3.74 6.30
CA ASN A 343 -4.45 4.58 6.79
C ASN A 343 -5.75 4.17 6.10
N LYS A 344 -6.90 4.27 6.78
CA LYS A 344 -8.20 4.06 6.13
C LYS A 344 -8.36 5.09 5.00
N GLY A 345 -8.63 4.63 3.79
CA GLY A 345 -8.72 5.46 2.59
C GLY A 345 -8.22 4.75 1.34
N GLN A 346 -8.51 5.34 0.18
CA GLN A 346 -8.09 4.79 -1.12
C GLN A 346 -6.57 4.63 -1.21
N THR A 347 -6.14 3.51 -1.80
CA THR A 347 -4.72 3.21 -2.06
C THR A 347 -4.41 3.19 -3.54
N TRP A 348 -3.45 4.01 -3.97
CA TRP A 348 -2.84 3.94 -5.29
C TRP A 348 -1.51 3.20 -5.22
N ILE A 349 -1.35 2.21 -6.11
CA ILE A 349 -0.13 1.42 -6.23
C ILE A 349 0.53 1.73 -7.57
N GLU A 350 1.63 2.45 -7.48
CA GLU A 350 2.38 3.02 -8.59
C GLU A 350 3.58 2.13 -8.93
N VAL A 351 3.51 1.42 -10.06
CA VAL A 351 4.54 0.47 -10.46
C VAL A 351 5.53 1.14 -11.40
N VAL A 352 6.73 1.40 -10.89
CA VAL A 352 7.79 2.10 -11.64
C VAL A 352 8.95 1.18 -12.00
N PRO A 353 9.56 1.32 -13.20
CA PRO A 353 10.72 0.51 -13.56
C PRO A 353 11.99 0.92 -12.81
N ASN A 354 12.04 2.16 -12.30
CA ASN A 354 13.21 2.73 -11.66
C ASN A 354 12.81 3.86 -10.69
N MET A 355 13.34 3.85 -9.46
CA MET A 355 13.09 4.89 -8.47
C MET A 355 13.65 6.26 -8.84
N LYS A 356 14.60 6.35 -9.78
CA LYS A 356 15.07 7.63 -10.32
C LYS A 356 14.00 8.43 -11.07
N LEU A 357 12.86 7.80 -11.38
CA LEU A 357 11.72 8.46 -12.03
C LEU A 357 10.70 9.01 -11.02
N VAL A 358 10.99 8.90 -9.73
CA VAL A 358 10.15 9.34 -8.63
C VAL A 358 10.84 10.52 -7.95
N GLU A 359 10.10 11.61 -7.81
CA GLU A 359 10.53 12.81 -7.09
C GLU A 359 9.57 13.05 -5.92
N ILE A 360 10.12 13.15 -4.70
CA ILE A 360 9.36 13.42 -3.47
C ILE A 360 9.93 14.72 -2.90
N LYS A 361 9.08 15.74 -2.74
CA LYS A 361 9.47 17.07 -2.27
C LYS A 361 8.79 17.43 -0.97
N SER A 362 9.49 18.23 -0.17
CA SER A 362 9.01 18.74 1.12
C SER A 362 8.03 19.91 1.03
N SER A 363 7.86 20.49 -0.15
CA SER A 363 6.92 21.58 -0.39
C SER A 363 6.40 21.52 -1.81
N HIS A 364 5.17 22.01 -2.00
CA HIS A 364 4.64 22.29 -3.33
C HIS A 364 5.01 23.72 -3.72
N GLN A 365 5.70 23.88 -4.85
CA GLN A 365 5.89 25.18 -5.48
C GLN A 365 4.89 25.23 -6.65
N PRO A 366 3.83 26.05 -6.60
CA PRO A 366 2.98 26.22 -7.76
C PRO A 366 3.83 26.69 -8.92
N ASP A 367 3.69 26.05 -10.09
CA ASP A 367 4.39 26.50 -11.30
C ASP A 367 4.07 27.98 -11.51
N ASN A 368 5.09 28.83 -11.40
CA ASN A 368 5.01 30.22 -11.85
C ASN A 368 4.77 30.20 -13.36
N GLN A 369 3.51 30.20 -13.78
CA GLN A 369 3.15 30.46 -15.16
C GLN A 369 3.45 31.93 -15.43
N GLY A 370 4.65 32.18 -15.97
CA GLY A 370 5.03 33.43 -16.61
C GLY A 370 4.67 33.45 -18.09
#